data_AF-A0A2J1DYL8-F1
#
_entry.id   AF-A0A2J1DYL8-F1
#
_cell.length_a   1.000
_cell.length_b   1.000
_cell.length_c   1.000
_cell.angle_alpha   90.00
_cell.angle_beta   90.00
_cell.angle_gamma   90.00
#
_symmetry.space_group_name_H-M   'P 1'
#
loop_
_entity.id
_entity.type
_entity.pdbx_description
1 polymer ?
#
loop_
_entity_poly.entity_id
_entity_poly.type
_entity_poly.pdbx_seq_one_letter_code
_entity_poly.pdbx_strand_id
1 'polypeptide(L)'
;ARDMVIKLNELGMEISWQRVSEIAGEGTVGRPHIATALLEKGYIQNMGEAFEKYIGRGGPAYVERIKMGPEEAVRLVLNCGGIPVMAHPLTIMDHEPMVERLVQAGLMGLECHYGGFNPQQIDGLVKLAAKHKLLTTGGSDYHGLDELTETPIGGAEVPMQDAKKLIAKAREIKAKGLAEDME
;
A
#
# COMPACT_ATOMS: atom_id res chain seq x y z
N ALA A 1 1.80 -14.87 8.18
CA ALA A 1 3.03 -14.43 8.87
C ALA A 1 3.59 -15.56 9.74
N ARG A 2 2.80 -16.11 10.68
CA ARG A 2 3.19 -17.32 11.45
C ARG A 2 3.65 -18.48 10.55
N ASP A 3 2.89 -18.77 9.49
CA ASP A 3 3.26 -19.84 8.56
C ASP A 3 4.57 -19.58 7.81
N MET A 4 4.90 -18.31 7.53
CA MET A 4 6.20 -17.97 6.92
C MET A 4 7.35 -18.20 7.91
N VAL A 5 7.14 -17.92 9.20
CA VAL A 5 8.10 -18.22 10.27
C VAL A 5 8.32 -19.73 10.39
N ILE A 6 7.26 -20.53 10.31
CA ILE A 6 7.36 -22.00 10.29
C ILE A 6 8.22 -22.46 9.10
N LYS A 7 7.90 -22.00 7.89
CA LYS A 7 8.70 -22.35 6.70
C LYS A 7 10.16 -21.92 6.80
N LEU A 8 10.45 -20.75 7.36
CA LEU A 8 11.82 -20.30 7.57
C LEU A 8 12.58 -21.22 8.54
N ASN A 9 11.93 -21.65 9.62
CA ASN A 9 12.52 -22.61 10.55
C ASN A 9 12.77 -23.98 9.88
N GLU A 10 11.87 -24.44 9.00
CA GLU A 10 12.06 -25.67 8.20
C GLU A 10 13.24 -25.56 7.22
N LEU A 11 13.59 -24.34 6.78
CA LEU A 11 14.77 -24.04 5.97
C LEU A 11 16.06 -23.88 6.80
N GLY A 12 16.00 -24.09 8.12
CA GLY A 12 17.15 -23.94 9.03
C GLY A 12 17.41 -22.49 9.46
N MET A 13 16.49 -21.57 9.19
CA MET A 13 16.59 -20.16 9.59
C MET A 13 15.78 -19.92 10.87
N GLU A 14 16.41 -20.19 12.02
CA GLU A 14 15.77 -20.20 13.33
C GLU A 14 15.37 -18.79 13.81
N ILE A 15 14.12 -18.41 13.56
CA ILE A 15 13.48 -17.20 14.07
C ILE A 15 12.23 -17.52 14.89
N SER A 16 12.01 -16.78 15.98
CA SER A 16 10.85 -16.97 16.85
C SER A 16 9.70 -16.05 16.47
N TRP A 17 8.47 -16.57 16.52
CA TRP A 17 7.26 -15.77 16.33
C TRP A 17 7.17 -14.64 17.38
N GLN A 18 7.60 -14.92 18.60
CA GLN A 18 7.63 -13.91 19.67
C GLN A 18 8.47 -12.70 19.26
N ARG A 19 9.70 -12.92 18.76
CA ARG A 19 10.58 -11.81 18.37
C ARG A 19 9.99 -11.01 17.20
N VAL A 20 9.43 -11.69 16.20
CA VAL A 20 8.74 -11.02 15.08
C VAL A 20 7.57 -10.17 15.57
N SER A 21 6.84 -10.62 16.60
CA SER A 21 5.73 -9.87 17.19
C SER A 21 6.22 -8.67 18.01
N GLU A 22 7.32 -8.82 18.75
CA GLU A 22 7.96 -7.71 19.48
C GLU A 22 8.43 -6.60 18.52
N ILE A 23 9.02 -6.97 17.38
CA ILE A 23 9.45 -6.01 16.35
C ILE A 23 8.25 -5.24 15.78
N ALA A 24 7.09 -5.89 15.63
CA ALA A 24 5.87 -5.23 15.16
C ALA A 24 5.21 -4.33 16.22
N GLY A 25 5.57 -4.47 17.49
CA GLY A 25 4.97 -3.73 18.60
C GLY A 25 3.45 -3.91 18.65
N GLU A 26 2.72 -2.80 18.71
CA GLU A 26 1.25 -2.78 18.69
C GLU A 26 0.66 -2.86 17.26
N GLY A 27 1.52 -2.89 16.24
CA GLY A 27 1.13 -2.92 14.84
C GLY A 27 0.75 -4.31 14.31
N THR A 28 0.34 -4.34 13.03
CA THR A 28 0.06 -5.61 12.34
C THR A 28 1.36 -6.24 11.84
N VAL A 29 1.58 -7.51 12.17
CA VAL A 29 2.76 -8.26 11.68
C VAL A 29 2.69 -8.46 10.16
N GLY A 30 3.63 -7.81 9.47
CA GLY A 30 3.92 -7.98 8.05
C GLY A 30 5.32 -8.56 7.76
N ARG A 31 5.60 -8.82 6.47
CA ARG A 31 6.89 -9.32 5.97
C ARG A 31 8.11 -8.47 6.36
N PRO A 32 8.04 -7.12 6.44
CA PRO A 32 9.16 -6.32 6.92
C PRO A 32 9.67 -6.76 8.30
N HIS A 33 8.78 -7.01 9.27
CA HIS A 33 9.18 -7.48 10.61
C HIS A 33 9.85 -8.86 10.59
N ILE A 34 9.45 -9.73 9.66
CA ILE A 34 10.12 -11.03 9.44
C ILE A 34 11.52 -10.80 8.85
N ALA A 35 11.66 -9.90 7.86
CA ALA A 35 12.96 -9.53 7.30
C ALA A 35 13.88 -8.92 8.37
N THR A 36 13.36 -8.07 9.27
CA THR A 36 14.12 -7.54 10.41
C THR A 36 14.60 -8.66 11.33
N ALA A 37 13.75 -9.63 11.67
CA ALA A 37 14.15 -10.77 12.50
C ALA A 37 15.23 -11.65 11.84
N LEU A 38 15.17 -11.79 10.51
CA LEU A 38 16.20 -12.48 9.73
C LEU A 38 17.53 -11.72 9.72
N LEU A 39 17.46 -10.38 9.61
CA LEU A 39 18.63 -9.49 9.65
C LEU A 39 19.29 -9.51 11.03
N GLU A 40 18.51 -9.41 12.11
CA GLU A 40 18.99 -9.49 13.50
C GLU A 40 19.73 -10.80 13.80
N LYS A 41 19.31 -11.90 13.16
CA LYS A 41 19.95 -13.22 13.27
C LYS A 41 21.15 -13.41 12.34
N GLY A 42 21.41 -12.47 11.43
CA GLY A 42 22.50 -12.54 10.46
C GLY A 42 22.25 -13.52 9.30
N TYR A 43 21.00 -13.94 9.06
CA TYR A 43 20.67 -14.82 7.93
C TYR A 43 20.65 -14.10 6.58
N ILE A 44 20.61 -12.77 6.60
CA ILE A 44 20.62 -11.89 5.44
C ILE A 44 21.52 -10.68 5.73
N GLN A 45 21.99 -10.00 4.69
CA GLN A 45 22.86 -8.83 4.80
C GLN A 45 22.09 -7.51 4.73
N ASN A 46 20.91 -7.51 4.10
CA ASN A 46 20.04 -6.34 3.99
C ASN A 46 18.58 -6.78 3.82
N MET A 47 17.66 -5.84 3.98
CA MET A 47 16.22 -6.10 3.91
C MET A 47 15.79 -6.64 2.53
N GLY A 48 16.39 -6.14 1.45
CA GLY A 48 16.09 -6.55 0.07
C GLY A 48 16.33 -8.05 -0.15
N GLU A 49 17.42 -8.58 0.41
CA GLU A 49 17.76 -10.01 0.32
C GLU A 49 16.64 -10.92 0.88
N ALA A 50 15.96 -10.49 1.95
CA ALA A 50 14.83 -11.25 2.50
C ALA A 50 13.73 -11.45 1.44
N PHE A 51 13.35 -10.37 0.76
CA PHE A 51 12.30 -10.37 -0.24
C PHE A 51 12.74 -11.10 -1.51
N GLU A 52 13.99 -10.94 -1.93
CA GLU A 52 14.49 -11.62 -3.12
C GLU A 52 14.58 -13.13 -2.93
N LYS A 53 15.10 -13.60 -1.78
CA LYS A 53 15.45 -15.01 -1.59
C LYS A 53 14.42 -15.85 -0.86
N TYR A 54 13.62 -15.26 0.03
CA TYR A 54 12.85 -16.06 1.00
C TYR A 54 11.36 -15.72 1.04
N ILE A 55 11.02 -14.47 1.35
CA ILE A 55 9.66 -14.06 1.73
C ILE A 55 8.95 -13.21 0.66
N GLY A 56 9.61 -12.94 -0.48
CA GLY A 56 8.97 -12.35 -1.66
C GLY A 56 8.01 -13.31 -2.34
N ARG A 57 7.19 -12.79 -3.26
CA ARG A 57 6.20 -13.61 -3.96
C ARG A 57 6.92 -14.71 -4.75
N GLY A 58 6.51 -15.96 -4.53
CA GLY A 58 7.14 -17.14 -5.14
C GLY A 58 8.37 -17.66 -4.38
N GLY A 59 8.82 -16.97 -3.33
CA GLY A 59 9.93 -17.42 -2.49
C GLY A 59 9.58 -18.66 -1.64
N PRO A 60 10.59 -19.41 -1.16
CA PRO A 60 10.41 -20.68 -0.46
C PRO A 60 9.62 -20.54 0.85
N ALA A 61 9.75 -19.42 1.54
CA ALA A 61 9.01 -19.13 2.77
C ALA A 61 7.73 -18.32 2.53
N TYR A 62 7.41 -17.97 1.28
CA TYR A 62 6.21 -17.21 0.97
C TYR A 62 4.94 -18.01 1.28
N VAL A 63 3.98 -17.32 1.87
CA VAL A 63 2.63 -17.82 2.10
C VAL A 63 1.67 -16.78 1.59
N GLU A 64 0.86 -17.17 0.60
CA GLU A 64 -0.13 -16.29 0.02
C GLU A 64 -1.24 -16.02 1.05
N ARG A 65 -1.56 -14.74 1.24
CA ARG A 65 -2.66 -14.33 2.10
C ARG A 65 -3.94 -14.37 1.28
N ILE A 66 -5.03 -14.90 1.84
CA ILE A 66 -6.36 -14.71 1.27
C ILE A 66 -6.65 -13.21 1.31
N LYS A 67 -6.78 -12.59 0.14
CA LYS A 67 -7.06 -11.17 -0.03
C LYS A 67 -8.51 -10.98 -0.45
N MET A 68 -9.11 -9.91 0.05
CA MET A 68 -10.31 -9.32 -0.53
C MET A 68 -10.03 -8.92 -1.97
N GLY A 69 -11.01 -9.09 -2.87
CA GLY A 69 -10.88 -8.60 -4.25
C GLY A 69 -10.76 -7.07 -4.29
N PRO A 70 -10.05 -6.48 -5.25
CA PRO A 70 -9.83 -5.03 -5.24
C PRO A 70 -11.14 -4.26 -5.44
N GLU A 71 -12.11 -4.76 -6.22
CA GLU A 71 -13.45 -4.18 -6.31
C GLU A 71 -14.23 -4.27 -4.99
N GLU A 72 -14.08 -5.37 -4.24
CA GLU A 72 -14.70 -5.52 -2.92
C GLU A 72 -14.09 -4.53 -1.93
N ALA A 73 -12.78 -4.30 -1.99
CA ALA A 73 -12.10 -3.30 -1.16
C ALA A 73 -12.59 -1.88 -1.47
N VAL A 74 -12.78 -1.53 -2.74
CA VAL A 74 -13.37 -0.25 -3.15
C VAL A 74 -14.76 -0.08 -2.53
N ARG A 75 -15.64 -1.10 -2.68
CA ARG A 75 -17.00 -1.05 -2.13
C ARG A 75 -17.00 -0.97 -0.60
N LEU A 76 -16.09 -1.68 0.07
CA LEU A 76 -15.96 -1.61 1.52
C LEU A 76 -15.63 -0.19 1.98
N VAL A 77 -14.64 0.47 1.36
CA VAL A 77 -14.26 1.83 1.71
C VAL A 77 -15.43 2.79 1.50
N LEU A 78 -16.17 2.65 0.39
CA LEU A 78 -17.37 3.45 0.13
C LEU A 78 -18.46 3.23 1.19
N ASN A 79 -18.73 1.98 1.56
CA ASN A 79 -19.73 1.64 2.56
C ASN A 79 -19.38 2.18 3.96
N CYS A 80 -18.10 2.42 4.24
CA CYS A 80 -17.65 3.08 5.46
C CYS A 80 -17.63 4.63 5.35
N GLY A 81 -18.18 5.21 4.28
CA GLY A 81 -18.16 6.66 4.02
C GLY A 81 -16.78 7.21 3.65
N GLY A 82 -15.86 6.34 3.23
CA GLY A 82 -14.51 6.69 2.82
C GLY A 82 -14.37 7.03 1.34
N ILE A 83 -13.17 7.45 0.94
CA ILE A 83 -12.80 7.72 -0.46
C ILE A 83 -11.80 6.65 -0.89
N PRO A 84 -12.20 5.69 -1.75
CA PRO A 84 -11.28 4.68 -2.26
C PRO A 84 -10.28 5.30 -3.24
N VAL A 85 -9.00 5.08 -2.98
CA VAL A 85 -7.87 5.57 -3.78
C VAL A 85 -6.95 4.39 -4.11
N MET A 86 -6.55 4.26 -5.37
CA MET A 86 -5.58 3.25 -5.79
C MET A 86 -4.15 3.78 -5.58
N ALA A 87 -3.40 3.14 -4.69
CA ALA A 87 -2.02 3.48 -4.37
C ALA A 87 -1.04 3.00 -5.44
N HIS A 88 0.02 3.79 -5.66
CA HIS A 88 1.21 3.56 -6.49
C HIS A 88 0.94 2.64 -7.70
N PRO A 89 0.07 3.05 -8.62
CA PRO A 89 -0.52 2.17 -9.64
C PRO A 89 0.51 1.52 -10.58
N LEU A 90 1.64 2.19 -10.86
CA LEU A 90 2.70 1.68 -11.74
C LEU A 90 3.46 0.47 -11.18
N THR A 91 3.21 0.10 -9.91
CA THR A 91 3.71 -1.18 -9.35
C THR A 91 2.94 -2.40 -9.88
N ILE A 92 1.86 -2.17 -10.64
CA ILE A 92 1.05 -3.20 -11.29
C ILE A 92 1.24 -3.11 -12.80
N MET A 93 1.54 -4.25 -13.44
CA MET A 93 1.76 -4.32 -14.89
C MET A 93 0.56 -3.79 -15.68
N ASP A 94 -0.64 -4.29 -15.40
CA ASP A 94 -1.88 -3.91 -16.08
C ASP A 94 -2.69 -2.86 -15.29
N HIS A 95 -2.02 -1.78 -14.88
CA HIS A 95 -2.63 -0.75 -14.04
C HIS A 95 -3.80 -0.01 -14.72
N GLU A 96 -3.72 0.30 -16.02
CA GLU A 96 -4.83 1.00 -16.71
C GLU A 96 -6.12 0.16 -16.75
N PRO A 97 -6.13 -1.11 -17.21
CA PRO A 97 -7.32 -1.97 -17.12
C PRO A 97 -7.83 -2.16 -15.69
N MET A 98 -6.92 -2.22 -14.70
CA MET A 98 -7.30 -2.27 -13.29
C MET A 98 -8.04 -1.00 -12.86
N VAL A 99 -7.53 0.19 -13.21
CA VAL A 99 -8.20 1.46 -12.94
C VAL A 99 -9.60 1.49 -13.55
N GLU A 100 -9.76 1.05 -14.80
CA GLU A 100 -11.08 1.00 -15.45
C GLU A 100 -12.07 0.09 -14.72
N ARG A 101 -11.63 -1.10 -14.28
CA ARG A 101 -12.45 -2.00 -13.45
C ARG A 101 -12.82 -1.39 -12.10
N LEU A 102 -11.86 -0.75 -11.43
CA LEU A 102 -12.10 -0.15 -10.12
C LEU A 102 -13.00 1.09 -10.21
N VAL A 103 -12.92 1.87 -11.29
CA VAL A 103 -13.86 2.96 -11.58
C VAL A 103 -15.29 2.43 -11.65
N GLN A 104 -15.52 1.28 -12.30
CA GLN A 104 -16.84 0.63 -12.32
C GLN A 104 -17.31 0.18 -10.93
N ALA A 105 -16.39 -0.11 -10.01
CA ALA A 105 -16.69 -0.43 -8.62
C ALA A 105 -16.86 0.80 -7.71
N GLY A 106 -16.60 2.01 -8.22
CA GLY A 106 -16.74 3.28 -7.49
C GLY A 106 -15.42 3.88 -7.00
N LEU A 107 -14.27 3.58 -7.62
CA LEU A 107 -13.01 4.23 -7.32
C LEU A 107 -13.14 5.76 -7.47
N MET A 108 -12.54 6.50 -6.55
CA MET A 108 -12.67 7.96 -6.49
C MET A 108 -11.35 8.71 -6.61
N GLY A 109 -10.21 8.04 -6.44
CA GLY A 109 -8.91 8.65 -6.62
C GLY A 109 -7.81 7.70 -7.09
N LEU A 110 -6.72 8.30 -7.54
CA LEU A 110 -5.52 7.65 -8.04
C LEU A 110 -4.29 8.34 -7.46
N GLU A 111 -3.37 7.56 -6.88
CA GLU A 111 -2.10 8.10 -6.45
C GLU A 111 -1.21 8.39 -7.66
N CYS A 112 -1.03 9.68 -7.92
CA CYS A 112 -0.26 10.16 -9.07
C CYS A 112 1.12 10.67 -8.65
N HIS A 113 1.23 11.21 -7.43
CA HIS A 113 2.46 11.80 -6.91
C HIS A 113 3.10 10.86 -5.89
N TYR A 114 4.14 10.16 -6.32
CA TYR A 114 4.83 9.15 -5.53
C TYR A 114 6.34 9.28 -5.78
N GLY A 115 7.16 9.20 -4.72
CA GLY A 115 8.58 9.51 -4.81
C GLY A 115 9.38 8.60 -5.76
N GLY A 116 8.87 7.40 -6.04
CA GLY A 116 9.45 6.49 -7.04
C GLY A 116 9.08 6.78 -8.50
N PHE A 117 8.26 7.79 -8.79
CA PHE A 117 7.81 8.11 -10.15
C PHE A 117 8.54 9.31 -10.73
N ASN A 118 8.94 9.20 -11.99
CA ASN A 118 9.50 10.33 -12.75
C ASN A 118 8.39 11.27 -13.27
N PRO A 119 8.74 12.49 -13.72
CA PRO A 119 7.73 13.46 -14.18
C PRO A 119 6.82 12.97 -15.31
N GLN A 120 7.32 12.14 -16.22
CA GLN A 120 6.53 11.58 -17.32
C GLN A 120 5.50 10.56 -16.83
N GLN A 121 5.89 9.73 -15.85
CA GLN A 121 5.00 8.78 -15.18
C GLN A 121 3.89 9.52 -14.42
N ILE A 122 4.25 10.58 -13.68
CA ILE A 122 3.29 11.42 -12.96
C ILE A 122 2.29 12.05 -13.95
N ASP A 123 2.76 12.66 -15.03
CA ASP A 123 1.90 13.26 -16.06
C ASP A 123 0.95 12.24 -16.70
N GLY A 124 1.44 11.03 -16.98
CA GLY A 124 0.61 9.93 -17.48
C GLY A 124 -0.52 9.55 -16.51
N LEU A 125 -0.22 9.40 -15.22
CA LEU A 125 -1.21 9.09 -14.20
C LEU A 125 -2.21 10.23 -13.98
N VAL A 126 -1.75 11.49 -14.00
CA VAL A 126 -2.65 12.66 -13.91
C VAL A 126 -3.62 12.69 -15.09
N LYS A 127 -3.16 12.39 -16.31
CA LYS A 127 -4.02 12.28 -17.50
C LYS A 127 -5.01 11.12 -17.38
N LEU A 128 -4.57 9.97 -16.88
CA LEU A 128 -5.43 8.82 -16.62
C LEU A 128 -6.51 9.15 -15.58
N ALA A 129 -6.12 9.78 -14.47
CA ALA A 129 -7.06 10.25 -13.46
C ALA A 129 -8.09 11.22 -14.04
N ALA A 130 -7.65 12.19 -14.85
CA ALA A 130 -8.54 13.13 -15.54
C ALA A 130 -9.51 12.44 -16.50
N LYS A 131 -9.05 11.46 -17.31
CA LYS A 131 -9.89 10.65 -18.21
C LYS A 131 -11.07 10.01 -17.47
N HIS A 132 -10.82 9.50 -16.25
CA HIS A 132 -11.82 8.83 -15.42
C HIS A 132 -12.48 9.72 -14.36
N LYS A 133 -12.22 11.04 -14.37
CA LYS A 133 -12.72 12.01 -13.38
C LYS A 133 -12.36 11.64 -11.92
N LEU A 134 -11.19 11.04 -11.73
CA LEU A 134 -10.67 10.66 -10.41
C LEU A 134 -9.94 11.85 -9.76
N LEU A 135 -9.95 11.88 -8.43
CA LEU A 135 -9.07 12.72 -7.65
C LEU A 135 -7.62 12.25 -7.83
N THR A 136 -6.69 13.19 -7.93
CA THR A 136 -5.27 12.90 -7.84
C THR A 136 -4.84 12.96 -6.37
N THR A 137 -3.99 12.03 -5.95
CA THR A 137 -3.42 11.99 -4.59
C THR A 137 -1.91 11.73 -4.64
N GLY A 138 -1.26 11.77 -3.48
CA GLY A 138 0.15 11.44 -3.35
C GLY A 138 0.55 11.14 -1.91
N GLY A 139 1.70 10.49 -1.77
CA GLY A 139 2.26 10.05 -0.51
C GLY A 139 3.71 9.60 -0.66
N SER A 140 4.44 9.62 0.44
CA SER A 140 5.83 9.14 0.48
C SER A 140 5.94 7.63 0.64
N ASP A 141 4.88 6.99 1.15
CA ASP A 141 4.87 5.56 1.53
C ASP A 141 6.09 5.20 2.41
N TYR A 142 6.38 6.08 3.38
CA TYR A 142 7.55 5.95 4.24
C TYR A 142 7.33 4.89 5.33
N HIS A 143 8.25 3.93 5.44
CA HIS A 143 8.22 2.83 6.41
C HIS A 143 9.35 2.90 7.46
N GLY A 144 10.35 3.77 7.29
CA GLY A 144 11.44 3.95 8.25
C GLY A 144 12.39 2.75 8.32
N LEU A 145 12.50 2.01 7.23
CA LEU A 145 13.33 0.82 7.07
C LEU A 145 14.72 1.16 6.50
N ASP A 146 14.82 2.14 5.60
CA ASP A 146 16.08 2.54 4.97
C ASP A 146 16.02 3.99 4.44
N GLU A 147 16.75 4.89 5.09
CA GLU A 147 16.81 6.30 4.73
C GLU A 147 17.39 6.58 3.35
N LEU A 148 18.15 5.64 2.76
CA LEU A 148 18.78 5.82 1.44
C LEU A 148 17.86 5.44 0.28
N THR A 149 16.87 4.58 0.52
CA THR A 149 16.01 4.04 -0.55
C THR A 149 14.56 4.48 -0.43
N GLU A 150 14.14 4.97 0.74
CA GLU A 150 12.78 5.44 0.95
C GLU A 150 12.62 6.95 0.70
N THR A 151 11.41 7.34 0.31
CA THR A 151 11.04 8.76 0.30
C THR A 151 10.67 9.17 1.72
N PRO A 152 11.35 10.15 2.34
CA PRO A 152 11.07 10.54 3.72
C PRO A 152 9.68 11.17 3.86
N ILE A 153 9.20 11.30 5.10
CA ILE A 153 7.96 12.02 5.40
C ILE A 153 8.06 13.45 4.83
N GLY A 154 7.08 13.82 4.00
CA GLY A 154 7.07 15.11 3.30
C GLY A 154 7.99 15.22 2.09
N GLY A 155 8.72 14.15 1.74
CA GLY A 155 9.61 14.11 0.57
C GLY A 155 8.90 13.87 -0.76
N ALA A 156 7.67 13.38 -0.75
CA ALA A 156 6.85 13.31 -1.95
C ALA A 156 6.18 14.67 -2.21
N GLU A 157 6.49 15.29 -3.35
CA GLU A 157 5.86 16.55 -3.74
C GLU A 157 4.41 16.30 -4.19
N VAL A 158 3.45 16.70 -3.35
CA VAL A 158 2.02 16.62 -3.67
C VAL A 158 1.47 18.03 -3.85
N PRO A 159 0.87 18.37 -5.01
CA PRO A 159 0.23 19.66 -5.22
C PRO A 159 -0.84 19.92 -4.16
N MET A 160 -0.74 21.05 -3.46
CA MET A 160 -1.68 21.43 -2.40
C MET A 160 -3.14 21.48 -2.87
N GLN A 161 -3.37 21.76 -4.15
CA GLN A 161 -4.71 21.73 -4.75
C GLN A 161 -5.35 20.34 -4.73
N ASP A 162 -4.55 19.28 -4.85
CA ASP A 162 -5.02 17.90 -4.89
C ASP A 162 -5.44 17.46 -3.48
N ALA A 163 -4.63 17.79 -2.48
CA ALA A 163 -5.00 17.64 -1.07
C ALA A 163 -6.30 18.40 -0.72
N LYS A 164 -6.44 19.65 -1.18
CA LYS A 164 -7.66 20.44 -0.96
C LYS A 164 -8.91 19.80 -1.59
N LYS A 165 -8.80 19.27 -2.81
CA LYS A 165 -9.90 18.56 -3.48
C LYS A 165 -10.31 17.29 -2.71
N LEU A 166 -9.33 16.52 -2.22
CA LEU A 166 -9.58 15.33 -1.41
C LEU A 166 -10.32 15.68 -0.11
N ILE A 167 -9.86 16.70 0.61
CA ILE A 167 -10.50 17.19 1.84
C ILE A 167 -11.92 17.70 1.56
N ALA A 168 -12.12 18.45 0.48
CA ALA A 168 -13.44 18.94 0.09
C ALA A 168 -14.39 17.78 -0.21
N LYS A 169 -13.91 16.74 -0.91
CA LYS A 169 -14.72 15.56 -1.21
C LYS A 169 -15.08 14.78 0.06
N ALA A 170 -14.15 14.63 0.99
CA ALA A 170 -14.41 13.97 2.27
C ALA A 170 -15.50 14.70 3.07
N ARG A 171 -15.47 16.04 3.06
CA ARG A 171 -16.53 16.86 3.69
C ARG A 171 -17.88 16.69 3.01
N GLU A 172 -17.91 16.63 1.68
CA GLU A 172 -19.15 16.39 0.91
C GLU A 172 -19.79 15.04 1.27
N ILE A 173 -18.99 13.96 1.30
CA ILE A 173 -19.48 12.61 1.64
C ILE A 173 -20.02 12.57 3.07
N LYS A 174 -19.29 13.15 4.02
CA LYS A 174 -19.72 13.21 5.43
C LYS A 174 -21.04 13.97 5.58
N ALA A 175 -21.22 15.08 4.87
CA ALA A 175 -22.44 15.87 4.92
C ALA A 175 -23.66 15.11 4.35
N LYS A 176 -23.46 14.31 3.29
CA LYS A 176 -24.51 13.46 2.72
C LYS A 176 -24.92 12.33 3.64
N GLY A 177 -23.96 11.61 4.22
CA GLY A 177 -24.26 10.52 5.17
C GLY A 177 -25.06 11.00 6.39
N LEU A 178 -24.70 12.16 6.96
CA LEU A 178 -25.46 12.76 8.06
C LEU A 178 -26.91 13.14 7.68
N ALA A 179 -27.16 13.49 6.41
CA ALA A 179 -28.50 13.81 5.96
C ALA A 179 -29.35 12.55 5.76
N GLU A 180 -28.77 11.47 5.25
CA GLU A 180 -29.42 10.16 5.09
C GLU A 180 -29.75 9.50 6.44
N ASP A 181 -28.91 9.69 7.47
CA ASP A 181 -29.16 9.20 8.84
C ASP A 181 -30.29 9.95 9.58
N MET A 182 -30.73 11.11 9.07
CA MET A 182 -31.79 11.93 9.66
C MET A 182 -33.19 11.69 9.04
N GLU A 183 -33.28 10.86 8.00
CA GLU A 183 -34.51 10.47 7.29
C GLU A 183 -35.00 9.08 7.72
#